data_AF-A0A2E8Y688-F1
#
_entry.id   AF-A0A2E8Y688-F1
#
_cell.length_a   1.000
_cell.length_b   1.000
_cell.length_c   1.000
_cell.angle_alpha   90.00
_cell.angle_beta   90.00
_cell.angle_gamma   90.00
#
_symmetry.space_group_name_H-M   'P 1'
#
loop_
_entity.id
_entity.type
_entity.pdbx_description
1 polymer ?
#
loop_
_entity_poly.entity_id
_entity_poly.type
_entity_poly.pdbx_seq_one_letter_code
_entity_poly.pdbx_strand_id
1 'polypeptide(L)'
;MRQITSSAFTAPAQRTNLRQAGCLNKAVPSRVQHAHRLTWHPSFRKTTGPAFKRETTRLFTMLRYIASLMLIGGFASSQHANAEPVEIDDLKDNIAKLAAKLPPGSKKQVSYKKDIEPLFKKSCVNCHGPDKRPKGKFRIDTRALALKGGSEGVAIIPGKSDKSPLTYYITYQVVDYEMPPADKQEKYPKLTKEQVSLVRAWIDQGAKYDN
;
A
#
# COMPACT_ATOMS: atom_id res chain seq x y z
N MET A 1 62.25 7.12 -14.81
CA MET A 1 62.61 7.90 -16.01
C MET A 1 62.16 7.11 -17.24
N ARG A 2 61.06 7.57 -17.89
CA ARG A 2 60.44 7.17 -19.18
C ARG A 2 58.94 7.53 -19.05
N GLN A 3 58.56 8.76 -19.38
CA GLN A 3 58.14 9.24 -20.71
C GLN A 3 56.68 8.85 -21.06
N ILE A 4 55.73 9.80 -20.98
CA ILE A 4 54.95 10.49 -22.06
C ILE A 4 54.08 9.50 -22.90
N THR A 5 52.78 9.65 -23.18
CA THR A 5 52.08 10.74 -23.90
C THR A 5 50.54 10.54 -23.94
N SER A 6 49.83 11.68 -24.01
CA SER A 6 48.72 12.07 -24.91
C SER A 6 47.36 11.33 -24.99
N SER A 7 46.34 11.99 -24.41
CA SER A 7 45.13 12.59 -25.03
C SER A 7 44.57 12.12 -26.39
N ALA A 8 43.24 11.86 -26.41
CA ALA A 8 42.21 12.28 -27.40
C ALA A 8 40.86 11.67 -26.94
N PHE A 9 39.75 12.34 -26.59
CA PHE A 9 38.93 13.39 -27.22
C PHE A 9 38.45 13.06 -28.64
N THR A 10 37.35 12.30 -28.74
CA THR A 10 36.46 12.34 -29.91
C THR A 10 35.02 12.00 -29.51
N ALA A 11 34.13 12.97 -29.67
CA ALA A 11 32.68 12.82 -29.85
C ALA A 11 32.26 13.85 -30.93
N PRO A 12 31.00 13.88 -31.37
CA PRO A 12 30.28 12.89 -32.17
C PRO A 12 29.86 13.47 -33.55
N ALA A 13 29.51 12.64 -34.53
CA ALA A 13 28.88 13.07 -35.79
C ALA A 13 27.86 12.02 -36.24
N GLN A 14 26.56 12.27 -36.20
CA GLN A 14 25.72 13.02 -37.14
C GLN A 14 25.05 12.13 -38.21
N ARG A 15 23.86 12.60 -38.64
CA ARG A 15 23.01 12.20 -39.79
C ARG A 15 21.98 11.10 -39.48
N THR A 16 20.70 11.22 -39.87
CA THR A 16 20.10 12.06 -40.93
C THR A 16 18.60 12.21 -40.69
N ASN A 17 18.11 13.37 -41.11
CA ASN A 17 16.72 13.78 -41.21
C ASN A 17 16.13 13.23 -42.52
N LEU A 18 14.91 12.66 -42.49
CA LEU A 18 14.11 12.38 -43.68
C LEU A 18 12.62 12.65 -43.41
N ARG A 19 12.16 13.76 -44.01
CA ARG A 19 10.93 13.96 -44.82
C ARG A 19 9.61 13.39 -44.27
N GLN A 20 8.67 14.26 -43.88
CA GLN A 20 7.64 14.91 -44.73
C GLN A 20 6.62 13.96 -45.38
N ALA A 21 5.40 13.98 -44.85
CA ALA A 21 4.10 14.02 -45.53
C ALA A 21 3.05 14.10 -44.41
N GLY A 22 2.05 14.97 -44.36
CA GLY A 22 1.25 15.51 -45.45
C GLY A 22 -0.21 15.07 -45.24
N CYS A 23 -1.04 16.00 -44.80
CA CYS A 23 -2.50 16.07 -44.99
C CYS A 23 -3.40 14.92 -44.48
N LEU A 24 -4.39 15.26 -43.64
CA LEU A 24 -5.79 15.41 -44.09
C LEU A 24 -6.72 15.66 -42.89
N ASN A 25 -7.29 16.86 -42.88
CA ASN A 25 -8.52 17.20 -42.17
C ASN A 25 -9.65 16.26 -42.63
N LYS A 26 -10.39 15.68 -41.69
CA LYS A 26 -11.82 15.41 -41.87
C LYS A 26 -12.58 15.77 -40.61
N ALA A 27 -13.44 16.76 -40.78
CA ALA A 27 -14.42 17.21 -39.82
C ALA A 27 -15.76 16.49 -40.05
N VAL A 28 -16.55 16.36 -38.97
CA VAL A 28 -18.04 16.25 -38.92
C VAL A 28 -18.64 14.88 -39.34
N PRO A 29 -19.74 14.36 -38.74
CA PRO A 29 -20.82 15.08 -38.05
C PRO A 29 -21.23 14.63 -36.64
N SER A 30 -21.85 15.61 -35.96
CA SER A 30 -22.79 15.47 -34.86
C SER A 30 -23.93 14.49 -35.20
N ARG A 31 -24.08 13.45 -34.40
CA ARG A 31 -25.29 12.62 -34.37
C ARG A 31 -25.98 12.79 -33.03
N VAL A 32 -27.04 13.58 -33.06
CA VAL A 32 -28.13 13.61 -32.07
C VAL A 32 -28.66 12.20 -31.92
N GLN A 33 -28.66 11.67 -30.70
CA GLN A 33 -29.46 10.49 -30.36
C GLN A 33 -30.29 10.76 -29.12
N HIS A 34 -31.53 10.30 -29.25
CA HIS A 34 -32.70 10.72 -28.51
C HIS A 34 -32.70 10.23 -27.06
N ALA A 35 -33.23 11.09 -26.19
CA ALA A 35 -33.61 10.74 -24.84
C ALA A 35 -34.69 9.65 -24.86
N HIS A 36 -34.32 8.41 -24.56
CA HIS A 36 -35.28 7.38 -24.18
C HIS A 36 -35.69 7.62 -22.72
N ARG A 37 -36.88 8.19 -22.58
CA ARG A 37 -37.64 8.33 -21.34
C ARG A 37 -37.96 6.93 -20.79
N LEU A 38 -37.13 6.43 -19.88
CA LEU A 38 -37.43 5.24 -19.09
C LEU A 38 -38.55 5.59 -18.12
N THR A 39 -39.77 5.15 -18.43
CA THR A 39 -40.91 5.19 -17.51
C THR A 39 -40.67 4.15 -16.42
N TRP A 40 -40.35 4.64 -15.22
CA TRP A 40 -40.24 3.83 -14.01
C TRP A 40 -41.65 3.41 -13.57
N HIS A 41 -42.00 2.13 -13.73
CA HIS A 41 -43.22 1.54 -13.17
C HIS A 41 -42.88 0.81 -11.85
N PRO A 42 -43.39 1.27 -10.70
CA PRO A 42 -43.35 0.48 -9.48
C PRO A 42 -44.54 -0.49 -9.44
N SER A 43 -44.35 -1.71 -9.91
CA SER A 43 -45.29 -2.81 -9.66
C SER A 43 -45.13 -3.29 -8.21
N PHE A 44 -45.84 -2.62 -7.30
CA PHE A 44 -46.00 -3.02 -5.90
C PHE A 44 -46.86 -4.28 -5.82
N ARG A 45 -46.21 -5.46 -5.87
CA ARG A 45 -46.89 -6.74 -5.62
C ARG A 45 -46.98 -6.93 -4.11
N LYS A 46 -48.16 -6.66 -3.53
CA LYS A 46 -48.48 -7.04 -2.15
C LYS A 46 -48.59 -8.56 -2.08
N THR A 47 -47.55 -9.24 -1.62
CA THR A 47 -47.61 -10.65 -1.24
C THR A 47 -47.95 -10.73 0.24
N THR A 48 -49.23 -10.95 0.55
CA THR A 48 -49.66 -11.38 1.89
C THR A 48 -49.47 -12.90 1.96
N GLY A 49 -48.40 -13.35 2.62
CA GLY A 49 -48.18 -14.75 2.97
C GLY A 49 -48.83 -15.10 4.33
N PRO A 50 -49.34 -16.34 4.51
CA PRO A 50 -50.12 -16.73 5.69
C PRO A 50 -49.27 -17.17 6.90
N ALA A 51 -49.77 -16.79 8.09
CA ALA A 51 -49.78 -17.57 9.34
C ALA A 51 -48.48 -18.27 9.79
N PHE A 52 -47.54 -17.48 10.33
CA PHE A 52 -46.46 -17.96 11.20
C PHE A 52 -47.02 -18.35 12.58
N LYS A 53 -47.59 -19.55 12.71
CA LYS A 53 -48.16 -20.01 13.98
C LYS A 53 -48.01 -21.52 14.20
N ARG A 54 -46.78 -22.06 14.10
CA ARG A 54 -46.51 -23.45 14.54
C ARG A 54 -45.02 -23.83 14.71
N GLU A 55 -44.19 -22.99 15.33
CA GLU A 55 -42.75 -23.34 15.43
C GLU A 55 -42.07 -22.99 16.76
N THR A 56 -42.81 -22.58 17.78
CA THR A 56 -42.22 -22.26 19.09
C THR A 56 -42.02 -23.49 19.97
N THR A 57 -42.80 -24.56 19.80
CA THR A 57 -42.76 -25.73 20.70
C THR A 57 -41.58 -26.67 20.46
N ARG A 58 -40.96 -26.67 19.26
CA ARG A 58 -39.79 -27.51 18.96
C ARG A 58 -38.47 -26.88 19.38
N LEU A 59 -38.40 -25.55 19.41
CA LEU A 59 -37.20 -24.82 19.83
C LEU A 59 -36.92 -24.98 21.33
N PHE A 60 -37.97 -24.97 22.16
CA PHE A 60 -37.83 -25.16 23.61
C PHE A 60 -37.43 -26.60 23.99
N THR A 61 -37.88 -27.62 23.25
CA THR A 61 -37.50 -29.02 23.52
C THR A 61 -36.05 -29.31 23.14
N MET A 62 -35.56 -28.72 22.05
CA MET A 62 -34.13 -28.81 21.66
C MET A 62 -33.21 -28.08 22.65
N LEU A 63 -33.64 -26.93 23.19
CA LEU A 63 -32.86 -26.19 24.18
C LEU A 63 -32.67 -26.96 25.50
N ARG A 64 -33.65 -27.78 25.90
CA ARG A 64 -33.55 -28.65 27.09
C ARG A 64 -32.60 -29.84 26.87
N TYR A 65 -32.52 -30.37 25.64
CA TYR A 65 -31.64 -31.49 25.32
C TYR A 65 -30.16 -31.12 25.30
N ILE A 66 -29.82 -29.89 24.84
CA ILE A 66 -28.44 -29.38 24.84
C ILE A 66 -27.94 -29.12 26.27
N ALA A 67 -28.80 -28.62 27.16
CA ALA A 67 -28.44 -28.41 28.57
C ALA A 67 -28.18 -29.74 29.32
N SER A 68 -28.88 -30.81 28.98
CA SER A 68 -28.67 -32.14 29.60
C SER A 68 -27.42 -32.86 29.08
N LEU A 69 -26.96 -32.58 27.86
CA LEU A 69 -25.71 -33.13 27.32
C LEU A 69 -24.43 -32.50 27.90
N MET A 70 -24.53 -31.34 28.57
CA MET A 70 -23.38 -30.66 29.17
C MET A 70 -23.00 -31.16 30.58
N LEU A 71 -23.72 -32.14 31.16
CA LEU A 71 -23.44 -32.64 32.51
C LEU A 71 -22.67 -33.97 32.57
N ILE A 72 -22.39 -34.63 31.44
CA ILE A 72 -21.68 -35.93 31.40
C ILE A 72 -20.35 -35.86 30.65
N GLY A 73 -20.06 -34.76 29.95
CA GLY A 73 -18.75 -34.52 29.34
C GLY A 73 -17.81 -33.82 30.32
N GLY A 74 -17.08 -34.61 31.12
CA GLY A 74 -15.92 -34.12 31.84
C GLY A 74 -14.91 -33.52 30.85
N PHE A 75 -14.97 -32.21 30.65
CA PHE A 75 -13.90 -31.47 30.01
C PHE A 75 -12.70 -31.54 30.94
N ALA A 76 -11.78 -32.45 30.62
CA ALA A 76 -10.41 -32.35 31.09
C ALA A 76 -9.96 -30.92 30.83
N SER A 77 -9.67 -30.20 31.92
CA SER A 77 -9.03 -28.90 31.91
C SER A 77 -7.78 -28.99 31.04
N SER A 78 -7.92 -28.60 29.77
CA SER A 78 -6.79 -28.31 28.91
C SER A 78 -6.01 -27.21 29.62
N GLN A 79 -4.75 -27.52 29.90
CA GLN A 79 -3.82 -26.61 30.54
C GLN A 79 -3.62 -25.39 29.62
N HIS A 80 -4.42 -24.34 29.82
CA HIS A 80 -4.01 -22.99 29.48
C HIS A 80 -2.99 -22.55 30.53
N ALA A 81 -1.79 -23.10 30.44
CA ALA A 81 -0.63 -22.57 31.15
C ALA A 81 -0.30 -21.20 30.54
N ASN A 82 -0.60 -20.16 31.32
CA ASN A 82 0.04 -18.85 31.32
C ASN A 82 0.12 -18.13 29.96
N ALA A 83 -1.02 -17.61 29.49
CA ALA A 83 -0.98 -16.36 28.75
C ALA A 83 -0.72 -15.25 29.78
N GLU A 84 0.55 -14.89 29.99
CA GLU A 84 0.89 -13.70 30.76
C GLU A 84 0.16 -12.49 30.16
N PRO A 85 -0.37 -11.57 30.99
CA PRO A 85 -0.89 -10.31 30.49
C PRO A 85 0.23 -9.65 29.68
N VAL A 86 -0.01 -9.39 28.39
CA VAL A 86 0.91 -8.59 27.58
C VAL A 86 0.91 -7.18 28.19
N GLU A 87 1.87 -6.90 29.07
CA GLU A 87 2.02 -5.57 29.65
C GLU A 87 2.34 -4.58 28.53
N ILE A 88 1.62 -3.47 28.49
CA ILE A 88 1.73 -2.47 27.41
C ILE A 88 3.15 -1.85 27.33
N ASP A 89 3.93 -1.98 28.40
CA ASP A 89 5.30 -1.46 28.47
C ASP A 89 6.28 -2.29 27.64
N ASP A 90 6.07 -3.61 27.54
CA ASP A 90 6.87 -4.47 26.66
C ASP A 90 6.68 -4.10 25.17
N LEU A 91 5.47 -3.69 24.78
CA LEU A 91 5.21 -3.29 23.40
C LEU A 91 5.92 -1.96 23.05
N LYS A 92 5.94 -1.01 23.98
CA LYS A 92 6.64 0.27 23.78
C LYS A 92 8.14 0.06 23.65
N ASP A 93 8.71 -0.81 24.48
CA ASP A 93 10.13 -1.12 24.45
C ASP A 93 10.54 -1.79 23.14
N ASN A 94 9.70 -2.70 22.63
CA ASN A 94 9.92 -3.32 21.33
C ASN A 94 9.84 -2.31 20.17
N ILE A 95 8.89 -1.38 20.19
CA ILE A 95 8.80 -0.31 19.19
C ILE A 95 10.02 0.60 19.25
N ALA A 96 10.46 0.99 20.44
CA ALA A 96 11.66 1.80 20.65
C ALA A 96 12.92 1.09 20.13
N LYS A 97 13.05 -0.21 20.41
CA LYS A 97 14.13 -1.06 19.91
C LYS A 97 14.15 -1.16 18.39
N LEU A 98 12.99 -1.25 17.74
CA LEU A 98 12.89 -1.24 16.27
C LEU A 98 13.20 0.14 15.70
N ALA A 99 12.70 1.22 16.32
CA ALA A 99 12.97 2.59 15.90
C ALA A 99 14.47 2.93 15.96
N ALA A 100 15.20 2.39 16.95
CA ALA A 100 16.65 2.56 17.09
C ALA A 100 17.47 1.94 15.94
N LYS A 101 16.91 0.97 15.20
CA LYS A 101 17.57 0.34 14.04
C LYS A 101 17.44 1.16 12.75
N LEU A 102 16.57 2.16 12.74
CA LEU A 102 16.29 2.97 11.56
C LEU A 102 17.37 4.07 11.39
N PRO A 103 17.92 4.30 10.17
CA PRO A 103 18.88 5.37 9.92
C PRO A 103 18.29 6.74 10.26
N PRO A 104 19.01 7.68 10.89
CA PRO A 104 18.45 8.97 11.27
C PRO A 104 17.90 9.72 10.06
N GLY A 105 16.80 10.46 10.24
CA GLY A 105 16.29 11.36 9.20
C GLY A 105 17.32 12.43 8.83
N SER A 106 17.38 12.79 7.55
CA SER A 106 18.16 13.95 7.10
C SER A 106 17.69 15.23 7.80
N LYS A 107 18.62 16.07 8.27
CA LYS A 107 18.31 17.37 8.90
C LYS A 107 17.98 18.48 7.89
N LYS A 108 18.12 18.21 6.59
CA LYS A 108 17.89 19.19 5.52
C LYS A 108 16.40 19.27 5.18
N GLN A 109 15.97 20.43 4.72
CA GLN A 109 14.65 20.58 4.11
C GLN A 109 14.59 19.71 2.84
N VAL A 110 13.59 18.85 2.75
CA VAL A 110 13.43 17.89 1.66
C VAL A 110 12.35 18.38 0.70
N SER A 111 12.68 18.44 -0.59
CA SER A 111 11.74 18.71 -1.67
C SER A 111 11.20 17.38 -2.19
N TYR A 112 9.87 17.24 -2.28
CA TYR A 112 9.29 16.03 -2.84
C TYR A 112 9.68 15.89 -4.31
N LYS A 113 9.50 16.93 -5.12
CA LYS A 113 9.77 16.93 -6.55
C LYS A 113 11.23 16.68 -6.90
N LYS A 114 12.17 17.25 -6.14
CA LYS A 114 13.61 17.11 -6.42
C LYS A 114 14.23 15.86 -5.79
N ASP A 115 13.84 15.50 -4.57
CA ASP A 115 14.53 14.47 -3.80
C ASP A 115 13.75 13.15 -3.73
N ILE A 116 12.43 13.21 -3.53
CA ILE A 116 11.60 12.02 -3.24
C ILE A 116 10.96 11.41 -4.48
N GLU A 117 10.41 12.24 -5.37
CA GLU A 117 9.76 11.81 -6.60
C GLU A 117 10.68 10.96 -7.50
N PRO A 118 11.93 11.37 -7.80
CA PRO A 118 12.81 10.52 -8.61
C PRO A 118 13.15 9.20 -7.90
N LEU A 119 13.29 9.22 -6.57
CA LEU A 119 13.53 8.01 -5.78
C LEU A 119 12.33 7.05 -5.84
N PHE A 120 11.11 7.55 -5.63
CA PHE A 120 9.88 6.76 -5.68
C PHE A 120 9.59 6.24 -7.08
N LYS A 121 9.81 7.05 -8.13
CA LYS A 121 9.67 6.61 -9.53
C LYS A 121 10.62 5.45 -9.85
N LYS A 122 11.88 5.52 -9.40
CA LYS A 122 12.88 4.48 -9.64
C LYS A 122 12.59 3.21 -8.84
N SER A 123 12.32 3.34 -7.54
CA SER A 123 12.37 2.22 -6.60
C SER A 123 10.99 1.69 -6.18
N CYS A 124 9.91 2.46 -6.35
CA CYS A 124 8.61 2.12 -5.75
C CYS A 124 7.49 1.96 -6.80
N VAL A 125 7.34 2.91 -7.72
CA VAL A 125 6.21 2.97 -8.66
C VAL A 125 6.16 1.77 -9.62
N ASN A 126 7.29 1.12 -9.88
CA ASN A 126 7.35 -0.08 -10.71
C ASN A 126 6.55 -1.27 -10.16
N CYS A 127 6.30 -1.31 -8.85
CA CYS A 127 5.49 -2.33 -8.18
C CYS A 127 4.23 -1.72 -7.52
N HIS A 128 4.30 -0.47 -7.07
CA HIS A 128 3.24 0.28 -6.37
C HIS A 128 2.60 1.40 -7.21
N GLY A 129 2.60 1.24 -8.54
CA GLY A 129 2.01 2.15 -9.51
C GLY A 129 0.66 1.67 -10.09
N PRO A 130 0.09 2.44 -11.04
CA PRO A 130 -1.24 2.19 -11.61
C PRO A 130 -1.39 0.85 -12.31
N ASP A 131 -0.37 0.41 -13.03
CA ASP A 131 -0.46 -0.73 -13.95
C ASP A 131 -0.03 -2.05 -13.30
N LYS A 132 -0.02 -2.10 -11.96
CA LYS A 132 0.53 -3.20 -11.17
C LYS A 132 -0.44 -3.65 -10.09
N ARG A 133 -0.22 -4.85 -9.56
CA ARG A 133 -0.94 -5.43 -8.42
C ARG A 133 -0.04 -5.38 -7.18
N PRO A 134 0.11 -4.22 -6.52
CA PRO A 134 0.97 -4.11 -5.35
C PRO A 134 0.52 -5.01 -4.21
N LYS A 135 1.49 -5.56 -3.47
CA LYS A 135 1.21 -6.21 -2.18
C LYS A 135 0.47 -5.23 -1.29
N GLY A 136 -0.58 -5.73 -0.65
CA GLY A 136 -1.46 -4.95 0.22
C GLY A 136 -2.25 -3.84 -0.49
N LYS A 137 -2.41 -3.87 -1.82
CA LYS A 137 -3.11 -2.83 -2.61
C LYS A 137 -2.57 -1.40 -2.37
N PHE A 138 -1.36 -1.26 -1.84
CA PHE A 138 -0.76 0.03 -1.51
C PHE A 138 -0.24 0.72 -2.77
N ARG A 139 -0.58 1.99 -2.95
CA ARG A 139 -0.27 2.78 -4.14
C ARG A 139 0.43 4.07 -3.73
N ILE A 140 1.60 4.33 -4.30
CA ILE A 140 2.47 5.46 -3.90
C ILE A 140 2.62 6.52 -5.00
N ASP A 141 2.10 6.23 -6.20
CA ASP A 141 2.20 7.10 -7.38
C ASP A 141 1.43 8.41 -7.25
N THR A 142 0.41 8.47 -6.38
CA THR A 142 -0.30 9.71 -6.06
C THR A 142 -0.32 9.96 -4.56
N ARG A 143 -0.27 11.23 -4.15
CA ARG A 143 -0.36 11.65 -2.75
C ARG A 143 -1.58 11.06 -2.03
N ALA A 144 -2.74 11.17 -2.66
CA ALA A 144 -4.00 10.74 -2.05
C ALA A 144 -3.99 9.24 -1.73
N LEU A 145 -3.47 8.42 -2.65
CA LEU A 145 -3.38 6.98 -2.44
C LEU A 145 -2.27 6.60 -1.46
N ALA A 146 -1.13 7.29 -1.50
CA ALA A 146 0.00 7.04 -0.59
C ALA A 146 -0.39 7.28 0.87
N LEU A 147 -1.16 8.34 1.14
CA LEU A 147 -1.62 8.67 2.49
C LEU A 147 -2.86 7.87 2.92
N LYS A 148 -3.68 7.40 1.97
CA LYS A 148 -4.79 6.49 2.27
C LYS A 148 -4.31 5.14 2.80
N GLY A 149 -3.18 4.65 2.30
CA GLY A 149 -2.65 3.35 2.66
C GLY A 149 -3.23 2.20 1.83
N GLY A 150 -3.03 0.97 2.32
CA GLY A 150 -3.40 -0.28 1.66
C GLY A 150 -4.38 -1.13 2.49
N SER A 151 -4.46 -2.42 2.21
CA SER A 151 -5.20 -3.40 3.01
C SER A 151 -4.67 -3.54 4.43
N GLU A 152 -3.36 -3.33 4.61
CA GLU A 152 -2.69 -3.35 5.92
C GLU A 152 -2.85 -2.02 6.67
N GLY A 153 -3.64 -1.09 6.14
CA GLY A 153 -3.85 0.24 6.71
C GLY A 153 -2.84 1.29 6.23
N VAL A 154 -2.63 2.31 7.07
CA VAL A 154 -1.82 3.49 6.75
C VAL A 154 -0.33 3.14 6.77
N ALA A 155 0.36 3.36 5.65
CA ALA A 155 1.81 3.10 5.54
C ALA A 155 2.67 4.32 5.88
N ILE A 156 2.13 5.53 5.73
CA ILE A 156 2.84 6.80 5.93
C ILE A 156 2.06 7.62 6.95
N ILE A 157 2.69 7.93 8.08
CA ILE A 157 2.15 8.80 9.13
C ILE A 157 2.93 10.12 9.08
N PRO A 158 2.34 11.19 8.51
CA PRO A 158 3.00 12.49 8.44
C PRO A 158 3.47 12.96 9.82
N GLY A 159 4.74 13.39 9.89
CA GLY A 159 5.40 13.86 11.11
C GLY A 159 5.98 12.75 12.00
N LYS A 160 5.81 11.47 11.64
CA LYS A 160 6.23 10.34 12.48
C LYS A 160 6.86 9.22 11.63
N SER A 161 8.07 9.44 11.11
CA SER A 161 8.79 8.44 10.31
C SER A 161 9.12 7.19 11.10
N ASP A 162 9.40 7.34 12.39
CA ASP A 162 9.62 6.26 13.35
C ASP A 162 8.37 5.42 13.63
N LYS A 163 7.17 5.90 13.31
CA LYS A 163 5.93 5.14 13.48
C LYS A 163 5.29 4.75 12.15
N SER A 164 5.92 5.11 11.03
CA SER A 164 5.41 4.84 9.69
C SER A 164 5.85 3.44 9.22
N PRO A 165 4.92 2.51 8.95
CA PRO A 165 5.26 1.15 8.48
C PRO A 165 6.19 1.14 7.26
N LEU A 166 6.02 2.11 6.35
CA LEU A 166 6.89 2.25 5.17
C LEU A 166 8.38 2.26 5.55
N THR A 167 8.76 2.97 6.61
CA THR A 167 10.16 3.10 7.03
C THR A 167 10.73 1.77 7.50
N TYR A 168 9.92 0.93 8.15
CA TYR A 168 10.32 -0.40 8.58
C TYR A 168 10.43 -1.40 7.42
N TYR A 169 9.57 -1.28 6.40
CA TYR A 169 9.61 -2.12 5.20
C TYR A 169 10.86 -1.83 4.35
N ILE A 170 11.19 -0.56 4.11
CA ILE A 170 12.38 -0.19 3.32
C ILE A 170 13.70 -0.42 4.05
N THR A 171 13.66 -0.62 5.38
CA THR A 171 14.83 -0.95 6.20
C THR A 171 14.89 -2.41 6.63
N TYR A 172 13.91 -3.23 6.22
CA TYR A 172 13.87 -4.67 6.39
C TYR A 172 13.78 -5.07 7.87
N GLN A 173 12.96 -4.35 8.62
CA GLN A 173 12.72 -4.61 10.04
C GLN A 173 11.46 -5.44 10.28
N VAL A 174 10.73 -5.78 9.22
CA VAL A 174 9.53 -6.62 9.26
C VAL A 174 9.73 -7.75 8.26
N VAL A 175 9.75 -8.98 8.79
CA VAL A 175 9.88 -10.21 8.01
C VAL A 175 8.70 -10.33 7.05
N ASP A 176 8.95 -10.78 5.82
CA ASP A 176 7.99 -10.94 4.72
C ASP A 176 7.43 -9.63 4.13
N TYR A 177 7.86 -8.47 4.64
CA TYR A 177 7.45 -7.16 4.17
C TYR A 177 8.64 -6.31 3.70
N GLU A 178 9.78 -6.94 3.40
CA GLU A 178 10.96 -6.26 2.88
C GLU A 178 10.67 -5.63 1.51
N MET A 179 11.07 -4.37 1.36
CA MET A 179 10.85 -3.60 0.14
C MET A 179 12.18 -2.98 -0.34
N PRO A 180 12.71 -3.38 -1.51
CA PRO A 180 12.16 -4.36 -2.45
C PRO A 180 12.27 -5.83 -1.97
N PRO A 181 11.33 -6.70 -2.38
CA PRO A 181 11.38 -8.14 -2.09
C PRO A 181 12.69 -8.78 -2.58
N ALA A 182 13.16 -9.82 -1.88
CA ALA A 182 14.45 -10.48 -2.18
C ALA A 182 14.58 -10.91 -3.65
N ASP A 183 13.52 -11.49 -4.23
CA ASP A 183 13.47 -11.93 -5.64
C ASP A 183 13.47 -10.80 -6.67
N LYS A 184 13.36 -9.53 -6.21
CA LYS A 184 13.32 -8.34 -7.06
C LYS A 184 14.56 -7.45 -6.89
N GLN A 185 15.47 -7.79 -5.98
CA GLN A 185 16.62 -6.93 -5.63
C GLN A 185 17.66 -6.79 -6.74
N GLU A 186 17.78 -7.78 -7.62
CA GLU A 186 18.66 -7.69 -8.79
C GLU A 186 18.26 -6.52 -9.71
N LYS A 187 16.95 -6.32 -9.90
CA LYS A 187 16.41 -5.26 -10.75
C LYS A 187 16.16 -3.95 -9.99
N TYR A 188 15.74 -4.06 -8.74
CA TYR A 188 15.42 -2.93 -7.87
C TYR A 188 16.26 -3.05 -6.59
N PRO A 189 17.47 -2.48 -6.56
CA PRO A 189 18.37 -2.63 -5.42
C PRO A 189 17.77 -2.01 -4.16
N LYS A 190 18.20 -2.54 -3.01
CA LYS A 190 17.86 -1.99 -1.69
C LYS A 190 18.24 -0.51 -1.61
N LEU A 191 17.40 0.28 -0.93
CA LEU A 191 17.69 1.69 -0.70
C LEU A 191 18.94 1.86 0.17
N THR A 192 19.76 2.85 -0.18
CA THR A 192 20.91 3.22 0.65
C THR A 192 20.44 3.90 1.94
N LYS A 193 21.33 3.98 2.94
CA LYS A 193 21.02 4.65 4.21
C LYS A 193 20.62 6.10 3.98
N GLU A 194 21.28 6.79 3.05
CA GLU A 194 21.02 8.18 2.70
C GLU A 194 19.65 8.36 2.04
N GLN A 195 19.26 7.43 1.15
CA GLN A 195 17.94 7.43 0.54
C GLN A 195 16.85 7.20 1.59
N VAL A 196 17.06 6.26 2.51
CA VAL A 196 16.13 6.05 3.64
C VAL A 196 16.06 7.30 4.51
N SER A 197 17.19 7.95 4.83
CA SER A 197 17.25 9.20 5.59
C SER A 197 16.48 10.34 4.93
N LEU A 198 16.48 10.42 3.59
CA LEU A 198 15.67 11.39 2.83
C LEU A 198 14.17 11.09 2.95
N VAL A 199 13.76 9.83 2.76
CA VAL A 199 12.36 9.42 2.92
C VAL A 199 11.86 9.71 4.34
N ARG A 200 12.66 9.38 5.36
CA ARG A 200 12.32 9.66 6.75
C ARG A 200 12.16 11.16 7.00
N ALA A 201 13.13 11.96 6.57
CA ALA A 201 13.06 13.41 6.72
C ALA A 201 11.84 14.01 6.05
N TRP A 202 11.49 13.54 4.85
CA TRP A 202 10.28 13.96 4.16
C TRP A 202 8.99 13.61 4.94
N ILE A 203 8.91 12.39 5.50
CA ILE A 203 7.78 11.99 6.36
C ILE A 203 7.72 12.89 7.61
N ASP A 204 8.84 13.10 8.29
CA ASP A 204 8.95 13.92 9.50
C ASP A 204 8.60 15.39 9.23
N GLN A 205 8.85 15.89 8.02
CA GLN A 205 8.45 17.23 7.54
C GLN A 205 6.97 17.31 7.12
N GLY A 206 6.20 16.25 7.36
CA GLY A 206 4.75 16.19 7.13
C GLY A 206 4.35 15.60 5.78
N ALA A 207 5.24 14.85 5.11
CA ALA A 207 4.99 14.19 3.83
C ALA A 207 4.36 15.15 2.79
N LYS A 208 4.93 16.36 2.69
CA LYS A 208 4.43 17.43 1.82
C LYS A 208 4.85 17.17 0.38
N TYR A 209 3.95 17.51 -0.55
CA TYR A 209 4.21 17.45 -1.99
C TYR A 209 4.35 18.90 -2.46
N ASP A 210 5.54 19.29 -2.89
CA ASP A 210 5.78 20.58 -3.54
C ASP A 210 5.44 20.46 -5.03
N ASN A 211 4.56 21.36 -5.50
CA ASN A 211 4.09 21.40 -6.89
C ASN A 211 5.07 22.17 -7.79
#